data_AF-A0A3M1LHH3-F1
#
_entry.id   AF-A0A3M1LHH3-F1
#
_cell.length_a   1.000
_cell.length_b   1.000
_cell.length_c   1.000
_cell.angle_alpha   90.00
_cell.angle_beta   90.00
_cell.angle_gamma   90.00
#
_symmetry.space_group_name_H-M   'P 1'
#
loop_
_entity.id
_entity.type
_entity.pdbx_description
1 polymer ?
#
loop_
_entity_poly.entity_id
_entity_poly.type
_entity_poly.pdbx_seq_one_letter_code
_entity_poly.pdbx_strand_id
1 'polypeptide(L)'
;MKHLRGWGLIALLMLAALGTYIPAPLQAQQPGQNLLTNPGFEAPYNNGVASGWAPWHQDSGEKCKTKPSDWDFSCRPVWSQELDVNGFGLVRSGSSQHIGVQYLPWHGGVMQTVSVAPGTRLRFSVWGYSRASNEQPPTGSVMDRIPRMQVGIDPEGNGLWNHPGIIWSAEVNVLDRWQQLSVEATAGASGK
;
A
#
# COMPACT_ATOMS: atom_id res chain seq x y z
N MET A 1 -4.71 65.86 64.06
CA MET A 1 -3.96 64.97 63.14
C MET A 1 -4.89 63.81 62.81
N LYS A 2 -5.64 63.91 61.70
CA LYS A 2 -5.52 63.08 60.45
C LYS A 2 -5.63 61.57 60.75
N HIS A 3 -6.82 60.95 60.55
CA HIS A 3 -7.19 60.08 59.40
C HIS A 3 -6.32 58.80 59.30
N LEU A 4 -6.76 57.55 59.06
CA LEU A 4 -7.88 56.99 58.30
C LEU A 4 -7.95 55.45 58.56
N ARG A 5 -9.08 54.83 58.25
CA ARG A 5 -9.31 53.37 58.19
C ARG A 5 -8.53 52.67 57.04
N GLY A 6 -8.28 51.37 57.17
CA GLY A 6 -8.02 50.42 56.06
C GLY A 6 -7.88 49.01 56.62
N TRP A 7 -8.91 48.15 56.65
CA TRP A 7 -9.48 47.33 55.56
C TRP A 7 -8.47 46.36 54.93
N GLY A 8 -8.91 45.10 54.88
CA GLY A 8 -8.07 43.92 54.75
C GLY A 8 -7.59 43.64 53.33
N LEU A 9 -6.69 42.67 53.24
CA LEU A 9 -6.29 41.99 52.00
C LEU A 9 -5.64 40.65 52.38
N ILE A 10 -6.48 39.68 52.75
CA ILE A 10 -6.20 38.27 52.49
C ILE A 10 -7.02 37.95 51.24
N ALA A 11 -6.41 37.99 50.06
CA ALA A 11 -6.92 37.29 48.87
C ALA A 11 -5.91 37.31 47.71
N LEU A 12 -5.79 36.15 47.06
CA LEU A 12 -5.45 35.97 45.63
C LEU A 12 -3.98 36.16 45.19
N LEU A 13 -3.17 35.13 45.45
CA LEU A 13 -1.96 34.81 44.65
C LEU A 13 -1.96 33.32 44.26
N MET A 14 -3.09 32.83 43.72
CA MET A 14 -3.17 31.50 43.09
C MET A 14 -4.16 31.53 41.91
N LEU A 15 -3.86 32.30 40.86
CA LEU A 15 -4.55 32.15 39.59
C LEU A 15 -3.60 32.30 38.41
N ALA A 16 -3.75 31.35 37.49
CA ALA A 16 -3.32 31.35 36.09
C ALA A 16 -1.87 30.94 35.78
N ALA A 17 -1.57 29.66 35.98
CA ALA A 17 -0.71 28.91 35.07
C ALA A 17 -1.55 27.82 34.36
N LEU A 18 -2.66 28.22 33.75
CA LEU A 18 -3.36 27.39 32.77
C LEU A 18 -2.59 27.51 31.45
N GLY A 19 -1.59 26.65 31.27
CA GLY A 19 -0.93 26.47 29.98
C GLY A 19 -1.97 26.07 28.96
N THR A 20 -2.25 26.94 28.00
CA THR A 20 -3.07 26.62 26.84
C THR A 20 -2.32 25.57 26.03
N TYR A 21 -2.78 24.31 26.10
CA TYR A 21 -2.41 23.29 25.12
C TYR A 21 -2.97 23.77 23.79
N ILE A 22 -2.14 24.40 22.95
CA ILE A 22 -2.51 24.68 21.57
C ILE A 22 -2.30 23.34 20.84
N PRO A 23 -3.37 22.62 20.42
CA PRO A 23 -3.18 21.48 19.56
C PRO A 23 -2.47 21.98 18.31
N ALA A 24 -1.32 21.38 17.98
CA ALA A 24 -0.65 21.67 16.73
C ALA A 24 -1.67 21.48 15.59
N PRO A 25 -1.82 22.44 14.66
CA PRO A 25 -2.67 22.23 13.51
C PRO A 25 -2.17 21.00 12.78
N LEU A 26 -3.03 19.99 12.62
CA LEU A 26 -2.79 18.90 11.68
C LEU A 26 -2.62 19.55 10.31
N GLN A 27 -1.37 19.64 9.85
CA GLN A 27 -1.10 20.15 8.52
C GLN A 27 -1.80 19.23 7.53
N ALA A 28 -2.81 19.77 6.84
CA ALA A 28 -3.42 19.11 5.71
C ALA A 28 -2.32 18.82 4.68
N GLN A 29 -2.27 17.58 4.22
CA GLN A 29 -1.25 17.14 3.29
C GLN A 29 -1.33 17.93 1.99
N GLN A 30 -0.18 18.38 1.48
CA GLN A 30 -0.11 19.14 0.23
C GLN A 30 -0.75 18.34 -0.90
N PRO A 31 -1.72 18.89 -1.65
CA PRO A 31 -2.28 18.25 -2.83
C PRO A 31 -1.15 17.90 -3.81
N GLY A 32 -1.01 16.61 -4.15
CA GLY A 32 -0.02 16.13 -5.12
C GLY A 32 1.28 15.57 -4.53
N GLN A 33 1.47 15.56 -3.20
CA GLN A 33 2.58 14.84 -2.59
C GLN A 33 2.37 13.31 -2.70
N ASN A 34 3.35 12.59 -3.27
CA ASN A 34 3.38 11.13 -3.20
C ASN A 34 3.85 10.69 -1.81
N LEU A 35 3.09 9.79 -1.18
CA LEU A 35 3.34 9.30 0.18
C LEU A 35 4.12 8.00 0.21
N LEU A 36 4.19 7.32 -0.94
CA LEU A 36 4.90 6.07 -1.05
C LEU A 36 6.39 6.33 -1.03
N THR A 37 7.08 5.57 -0.20
CA THR A 37 8.52 5.39 -0.30
C THR A 37 8.81 4.48 -1.49
N ASN A 38 9.76 4.88 -2.34
CA ASN A 38 10.14 4.13 -3.55
C ASN A 38 8.95 3.77 -4.47
N PRO A 39 8.19 4.77 -4.97
CA PRO A 39 7.01 4.51 -5.81
C PRO A 39 7.36 3.92 -7.19
N GLY A 40 8.63 3.98 -7.60
CA GLY A 40 9.13 3.44 -8.87
C GLY A 40 9.60 1.99 -8.79
N PHE A 41 9.64 1.37 -7.60
CA PHE A 41 10.25 0.05 -7.38
C PHE A 41 11.71 0.01 -7.82
N GLU A 42 12.47 1.05 -7.52
CA GLU A 42 13.91 1.10 -7.80
C GLU A 42 14.70 0.28 -6.77
N ALA A 43 15.94 -0.07 -7.11
CA ALA A 43 16.87 -0.74 -6.20
C ALA A 43 17.11 0.07 -4.90
N PRO A 44 17.45 -0.57 -3.77
CA PRO A 44 17.76 -2.00 -3.60
C PRO A 44 16.53 -2.89 -3.37
N TYR A 45 16.73 -4.20 -3.53
CA TYR A 45 15.73 -5.23 -3.25
C TYR A 45 16.16 -6.10 -2.07
N ASN A 46 15.23 -6.39 -1.15
CA ASN A 46 15.44 -7.30 -0.03
C ASN A 46 14.57 -8.55 -0.21
N ASN A 47 15.18 -9.73 -0.32
CA ASN A 47 14.48 -10.99 -0.64
C ASN A 47 13.55 -10.86 -1.87
N GLY A 48 14.01 -10.12 -2.88
CA GLY A 48 13.26 -9.91 -4.13
C GLY A 48 12.17 -8.84 -4.07
N VAL A 49 11.97 -8.16 -2.94
CA VAL A 49 11.00 -7.07 -2.79
C VAL A 49 11.71 -5.72 -2.79
N ALA A 50 11.21 -4.75 -3.57
CA ALA A 50 11.79 -3.40 -3.64
C ALA A 50 11.78 -2.71 -2.27
N SER A 51 12.85 -2.00 -1.95
CA SER A 51 13.00 -1.29 -0.67
C SER A 51 11.82 -0.35 -0.40
N GLY A 52 11.33 -0.33 0.84
CA GLY A 52 10.13 0.43 1.25
C GLY A 52 8.81 -0.31 1.06
N TRP A 53 8.82 -1.47 0.39
CA TRP A 53 7.64 -2.33 0.22
C TRP A 53 7.79 -3.63 1.00
N ALA A 54 6.65 -4.22 1.38
CA ALA A 54 6.57 -5.53 2.00
C ALA A 54 5.85 -6.52 1.07
N PRO A 55 6.22 -7.82 1.08
CA PRO A 55 5.47 -8.85 0.36
C PRO A 55 4.08 -9.00 0.98
N TRP A 56 3.05 -9.12 0.14
CA TRP A 56 1.67 -9.32 0.54
C TRP A 56 1.10 -10.49 -0.25
N HIS A 57 0.54 -11.49 0.42
CA HIS A 57 0.10 -12.70 -0.26
C HIS A 57 -0.85 -13.53 0.59
N GLN A 58 -1.64 -14.33 -0.12
CA GLN A 58 -2.31 -15.50 0.43
C GLN A 58 -1.35 -16.71 0.40
N ASP A 59 -1.43 -17.56 1.42
CA ASP A 59 -0.75 -18.85 1.46
C ASP A 59 -1.69 -19.92 2.01
N SER A 60 -1.95 -20.95 1.21
CA SER A 60 -2.84 -22.08 1.56
C SER A 60 -2.08 -23.26 2.17
N GLY A 61 -0.79 -23.09 2.47
CA GLY A 61 0.03 -24.05 3.21
C GLY A 61 0.07 -25.43 2.53
N GLU A 62 -0.45 -26.44 3.20
CA GLU A 62 -0.35 -27.83 2.74
C GLU A 62 -1.02 -28.07 1.38
N LYS A 63 -2.07 -27.31 1.03
CA LYS A 63 -2.70 -27.40 -0.30
C LYS A 63 -1.72 -27.13 -1.44
N CYS A 64 -0.69 -26.31 -1.21
CA CYS A 64 0.36 -26.04 -2.19
C CYS A 64 1.25 -27.25 -2.47
N LYS A 65 1.35 -28.19 -1.52
CA LYS A 65 2.11 -29.43 -1.68
C LYS A 65 1.26 -30.54 -2.26
N THR A 66 0.04 -30.70 -1.75
CA THR A 66 -0.86 -31.80 -2.14
C THR A 66 -1.57 -31.56 -3.46
N LYS A 67 -1.71 -30.30 -3.90
CA LYS A 67 -2.31 -29.90 -5.18
C LYS A 67 -3.65 -30.61 -5.42
N PRO A 68 -4.67 -30.33 -4.57
CA PRO A 68 -5.99 -30.94 -4.73
C PRO A 68 -6.55 -30.65 -6.13
N SER A 69 -7.36 -31.59 -6.62
CA SER A 69 -7.87 -31.59 -8.00
C SER A 69 -8.81 -30.42 -8.33
N ASP A 70 -9.37 -29.76 -7.32
CA ASP A 70 -10.23 -28.58 -7.48
C ASP A 70 -9.44 -27.30 -7.81
N TRP A 71 -8.12 -27.30 -7.56
CA TRP A 71 -7.24 -26.14 -7.71
C TRP A 71 -7.69 -24.89 -6.94
N ASP A 72 -8.53 -25.06 -5.91
CA ASP A 72 -9.03 -23.97 -5.06
C ASP A 72 -8.07 -23.71 -3.88
N PHE A 73 -6.95 -23.09 -4.24
CA PHE A 73 -5.93 -22.64 -3.31
C PHE A 73 -5.09 -21.51 -3.94
N SER A 74 -4.32 -20.82 -3.11
CA SER A 74 -3.31 -19.87 -3.55
C SER A 74 -2.02 -20.10 -2.80
N CYS A 75 -0.91 -20.16 -3.54
CA CYS A 75 0.41 -20.33 -3.00
C CYS A 75 1.17 -19.02 -2.95
N ARG A 76 2.10 -18.94 -1.99
CA ARG A 76 3.02 -17.83 -1.90
C ARG A 76 3.79 -17.67 -3.23
N PRO A 77 3.71 -16.49 -3.88
CA PRO A 77 4.47 -16.25 -5.10
C PRO A 77 5.95 -16.02 -4.77
N VAL A 78 6.75 -15.84 -5.81
CA VAL A 78 8.13 -15.36 -5.71
C VAL A 78 8.15 -13.89 -6.10
N TRP A 79 8.92 -13.09 -5.36
CA TRP A 79 9.22 -11.70 -5.69
C TRP A 79 10.63 -11.61 -6.27
N SER A 80 10.81 -10.78 -7.28
CA SER A 80 12.12 -10.46 -7.83
C SER A 80 12.15 -9.07 -8.44
N GLN A 81 13.35 -8.54 -8.67
CA GLN A 81 13.53 -7.38 -9.53
C GLN A 81 13.32 -7.79 -10.98
N GLU A 82 12.50 -7.02 -11.71
CA GLU A 82 12.42 -7.10 -13.17
C GLU A 82 13.34 -6.03 -13.78
N LEU A 83 14.13 -6.45 -14.76
CA LEU A 83 14.98 -5.59 -15.58
C LEU A 83 14.70 -5.86 -17.04
N ASP A 84 14.62 -4.81 -17.85
CA ASP A 84 14.38 -4.96 -19.28
C ASP A 84 15.69 -4.95 -20.09
N VAL A 85 16.58 -5.90 -19.78
CA VAL A 85 17.90 -5.99 -20.42
C VAL A 85 17.83 -6.24 -21.94
N ASN A 86 16.74 -6.86 -22.40
CA ASN A 86 16.54 -7.24 -23.80
C ASN A 86 15.56 -6.32 -24.55
N GLY A 87 14.99 -5.30 -23.89
CA GLY A 87 14.05 -4.36 -24.51
C GLY A 87 12.70 -4.99 -24.89
N PHE A 88 12.21 -5.94 -24.10
CA PHE A 88 10.92 -6.61 -24.27
C PHE A 88 9.74 -5.83 -23.68
N GLY A 89 9.98 -4.71 -22.99
CA GLY A 89 8.94 -3.86 -22.41
C GLY A 89 8.37 -4.38 -21.09
N LEU A 90 9.07 -5.30 -20.42
CA LEU A 90 8.67 -5.88 -19.13
C LEU A 90 8.87 -4.92 -17.95
N VAL A 91 9.55 -3.80 -18.19
CA VAL A 91 9.73 -2.70 -17.24
C VAL A 91 9.21 -1.41 -17.85
N ARG A 92 8.53 -0.59 -17.05
CA ARG A 92 8.01 0.71 -17.50
C ARG A 92 9.06 1.83 -17.44
N SER A 93 9.87 1.83 -16.39
CA SER A 93 10.95 2.79 -16.14
C SER A 93 11.89 2.19 -15.09
N GLY A 94 13.20 2.36 -15.22
CA GLY A 94 14.16 1.87 -14.21
C GLY A 94 14.08 0.35 -14.03
N SER A 95 13.48 -0.10 -12.92
CA SER A 95 13.10 -1.50 -12.67
C SER A 95 11.59 -1.66 -12.41
N SER A 96 11.12 -2.90 -12.31
CA SER A 96 9.76 -3.19 -11.85
C SER A 96 9.76 -4.28 -10.79
N GLN A 97 8.75 -4.30 -9.93
CA GLN A 97 8.54 -5.39 -8.99
C GLN A 97 7.91 -6.56 -9.75
N HIS A 98 8.66 -7.64 -9.98
CA HIS A 98 8.12 -8.88 -10.50
C HIS A 98 7.55 -9.73 -9.36
N ILE A 99 6.39 -10.34 -9.61
CA ILE A 99 5.67 -11.21 -8.68
C ILE A 99 5.04 -12.34 -9.48
N GLY A 100 5.32 -13.58 -9.13
CA GLY A 100 4.68 -14.72 -9.77
C GLY A 100 5.23 -16.07 -9.32
N VAL A 101 4.57 -17.14 -9.78
CA VAL A 101 5.03 -18.52 -9.64
C VAL A 101 4.57 -19.33 -10.84
N GLN A 102 5.35 -20.33 -11.22
CA GLN A 102 5.00 -21.23 -12.31
C GLN A 102 4.13 -22.38 -11.84
N TYR A 103 3.15 -22.77 -12.66
CA TYR A 103 2.32 -23.98 -12.49
C TYR A 103 1.52 -24.08 -11.17
N LEU A 104 1.34 -22.96 -10.46
CA LEU A 104 0.55 -22.88 -9.23
C LEU A 104 -0.37 -21.66 -9.29
N PRO A 105 -1.62 -21.76 -8.81
CA PRO A 105 -2.42 -20.58 -8.56
C PRO A 105 -1.79 -19.77 -7.43
N TRP A 106 -1.87 -18.46 -7.54
CA TRP A 106 -1.32 -17.54 -6.55
C TRP A 106 -2.17 -16.27 -6.49
N HIS A 107 -2.13 -15.65 -5.31
CA HIS A 107 -2.72 -14.36 -5.06
C HIS A 107 -1.76 -13.59 -4.17
N GLY A 108 -1.24 -12.47 -4.67
CA GLY A 108 -0.26 -11.70 -3.96
C GLY A 108 0.15 -10.43 -4.70
N GLY A 109 1.03 -9.68 -4.07
CA GLY A 109 1.34 -8.32 -4.41
C GLY A 109 2.44 -7.79 -3.49
N VAL A 110 2.51 -6.46 -3.41
CA VAL A 110 3.32 -5.75 -2.43
C VAL A 110 2.45 -4.71 -1.74
N MET A 111 2.79 -4.40 -0.50
CA MET A 111 2.07 -3.42 0.32
C MET A 111 3.03 -2.42 0.97
N GLN A 112 2.50 -1.25 1.27
CA GLN A 112 3.15 -0.25 2.11
C GLN A 112 2.08 0.42 2.97
N THR A 113 2.42 0.73 4.21
CA THR A 113 1.55 1.50 5.11
C THR A 113 2.06 2.94 5.15
N VAL A 114 1.16 3.91 5.00
CA VAL A 114 1.50 5.33 5.06
C VAL A 114 0.75 5.95 6.24
N SER A 115 1.35 6.92 6.94
CA SER A 115 0.65 7.58 8.05
C SER A 115 0.03 8.89 7.58
N VAL A 116 -1.26 9.06 7.82
CA VAL A 116 -2.03 10.25 7.42
C VAL A 116 -3.00 10.65 8.53
N ALA A 117 -3.56 11.86 8.48
CA ALA A 117 -4.62 12.23 9.40
C ALA A 117 -5.88 11.38 9.15
N PRO A 118 -6.59 10.92 10.20
CA PRO A 118 -7.89 10.27 10.03
C PRO A 118 -8.85 11.09 9.18
N GLY A 119 -9.64 10.43 8.31
CA GLY A 119 -10.55 11.11 7.39
C GLY A 119 -9.89 11.71 6.14
N THR A 120 -8.57 11.55 5.97
CA THR A 120 -7.87 12.00 4.75
C THR A 120 -8.34 11.18 3.54
N ARG A 121 -8.80 11.86 2.47
CA ARG A 121 -9.07 11.21 1.18
C ARG A 121 -7.77 10.93 0.44
N LEU A 122 -7.60 9.69 0.03
CA LEU A 122 -6.42 9.17 -0.65
C LEU A 122 -6.79 8.63 -2.02
N ARG A 123 -5.82 8.69 -2.94
CA ARG A 123 -5.84 7.96 -4.20
C ARG A 123 -4.56 7.15 -4.29
N PHE A 124 -4.70 5.84 -4.50
CA PHE A 124 -3.58 4.97 -4.81
C PHE A 124 -3.66 4.57 -6.28
N SER A 125 -2.53 4.69 -6.99
CA SER A 125 -2.42 4.30 -8.38
C SER A 125 -1.09 3.61 -8.65
N VAL A 126 -1.09 2.58 -9.49
CA VAL A 126 0.11 1.85 -9.92
C VAL A 126 0.00 1.50 -11.39
N TRP A 127 1.13 1.39 -12.09
CA TRP A 127 1.18 0.77 -13.41
C TRP A 127 1.39 -0.73 -13.25
N GLY A 128 0.57 -1.51 -13.94
CA GLY A 128 0.65 -2.96 -13.97
C GLY A 128 0.88 -3.49 -15.38
N TYR A 129 1.59 -4.61 -15.44
CA TYR A 129 1.79 -5.45 -16.62
C TYR A 129 1.66 -6.89 -16.15
N SER A 130 1.02 -7.76 -16.92
CA SER A 130 1.12 -9.18 -16.64
C SER A 130 1.24 -10.00 -17.90
N ARG A 131 1.87 -11.15 -17.72
CA ARG A 131 2.13 -12.13 -18.76
C ARG A 131 1.86 -13.52 -18.21
N ALA A 132 1.24 -14.35 -19.03
CA ALA A 132 1.02 -15.75 -18.74
C ALA A 132 1.38 -16.56 -19.98
N SER A 133 2.53 -17.22 -19.99
CA SER A 133 2.99 -18.05 -21.12
C SER A 133 4.01 -19.08 -20.63
N ASN A 134 4.10 -20.21 -21.34
CA ASN A 134 5.11 -21.24 -21.11
C ASN A 134 6.42 -20.97 -21.87
N GLU A 135 6.39 -20.03 -22.81
CA GLU A 135 7.53 -19.57 -23.58
C GLU A 135 8.19 -18.37 -22.89
N GLN A 136 9.40 -18.02 -23.32
CA GLN A 136 10.06 -16.77 -22.91
C GLN A 136 9.61 -15.60 -23.80
N PRO A 137 9.65 -14.36 -23.30
CA PRO A 137 9.60 -13.17 -24.13
C PRO A 137 10.62 -13.25 -25.29
N PRO A 138 10.29 -12.73 -26.49
CA PRO A 138 9.17 -11.84 -26.79
C PRO A 138 7.85 -12.54 -27.12
N THR A 139 7.75 -13.87 -26.95
CA THR A 139 6.48 -14.58 -27.16
C THR A 139 5.41 -14.02 -26.22
N GLY A 140 4.24 -13.68 -26.78
CA GLY A 140 3.10 -13.15 -26.03
C GLY A 140 2.46 -14.16 -25.09
N SER A 141 1.47 -13.69 -24.34
CA SER A 141 0.71 -14.51 -23.40
C SER A 141 -0.26 -15.47 -24.10
N VAL A 142 -0.57 -16.58 -23.41
CA VAL A 142 -1.71 -17.43 -23.71
C VAL A 142 -2.98 -16.81 -23.13
N MET A 143 -4.00 -16.59 -23.97
CA MET A 143 -5.16 -15.77 -23.63
C MET A 143 -6.20 -16.47 -22.73
N ASP A 144 -6.03 -17.76 -22.45
CA ASP A 144 -6.90 -18.54 -21.57
C ASP A 144 -6.56 -18.36 -20.07
N ARG A 145 -5.42 -17.70 -19.78
CA ARG A 145 -5.01 -17.33 -18.43
C ARG A 145 -5.28 -15.85 -18.22
N ILE A 146 -6.34 -15.57 -17.45
CA ILE A 146 -6.81 -14.21 -17.21
C ILE A 146 -6.23 -13.70 -15.89
N PRO A 147 -5.25 -12.78 -15.93
CA PRO A 147 -4.71 -12.13 -14.74
C PRO A 147 -5.78 -11.21 -14.16
N ARG A 148 -6.02 -11.25 -12.84
CA ARG A 148 -7.05 -10.43 -12.16
C ARG A 148 -6.39 -9.35 -11.30
N MET A 149 -5.75 -8.38 -11.94
CA MET A 149 -4.94 -7.40 -11.23
C MET A 149 -5.81 -6.31 -10.59
N GLN A 150 -5.48 -5.91 -9.36
CA GLN A 150 -6.17 -4.86 -8.62
C GLN A 150 -5.18 -4.03 -7.78
N VAL A 151 -5.61 -2.84 -7.37
CA VAL A 151 -4.99 -2.07 -6.28
C VAL A 151 -5.98 -1.84 -5.17
N GLY A 152 -5.51 -1.77 -3.93
CA GLY A 152 -6.36 -1.62 -2.76
C GLY A 152 -5.82 -0.59 -1.77
N ILE A 153 -6.74 0.03 -1.02
CA ILE A 153 -6.44 0.79 0.18
C ILE A 153 -7.15 0.10 1.34
N ASP A 154 -6.43 -0.25 2.39
CA ASP A 154 -7.00 -0.69 3.68
C ASP A 154 -7.16 0.53 4.59
N PRO A 155 -8.37 1.10 4.75
CA PRO A 155 -8.56 2.34 5.49
C PRO A 155 -8.09 2.29 6.94
N GLU A 156 -8.08 1.10 7.54
CA GLU A 156 -7.68 0.92 8.94
C GLU A 156 -6.23 0.40 9.09
N GLY A 157 -5.56 0.09 7.97
CA GLY A 157 -4.16 -0.32 7.97
C GLY A 157 -3.88 -1.68 8.64
N ASN A 158 -4.81 -2.63 8.56
CA ASN A 158 -4.64 -3.99 9.08
C ASN A 158 -3.55 -4.76 8.33
N GLY A 159 -3.42 -4.52 7.02
CA GLY A 159 -2.37 -5.11 6.18
C GLY A 159 -2.54 -6.61 5.90
N LEU A 160 -3.68 -7.20 6.27
CA LEU A 160 -4.00 -8.61 6.02
C LEU A 160 -4.65 -8.77 4.65
N TRP A 161 -4.25 -9.80 3.90
CA TRP A 161 -4.71 -9.98 2.52
C TRP A 161 -6.21 -10.26 2.37
N ASN A 162 -6.79 -10.85 3.40
CA ASN A 162 -8.20 -11.23 3.46
C ASN A 162 -9.03 -10.24 4.28
N HIS A 163 -8.49 -9.05 4.62
CA HIS A 163 -9.25 -8.09 5.39
C HIS A 163 -10.43 -7.56 4.55
N PRO A 164 -11.69 -7.73 5.02
CA PRO A 164 -12.86 -7.35 4.22
C PRO A 164 -13.04 -5.83 4.08
N GLY A 165 -12.33 -5.04 4.90
CA GLY A 165 -12.37 -3.58 4.84
C GLY A 165 -11.50 -2.96 3.74
N ILE A 166 -10.74 -3.77 2.99
CA ILE A 166 -9.93 -3.24 1.88
C ILE A 166 -10.86 -2.77 0.76
N ILE A 167 -10.68 -1.52 0.33
CA ILE A 167 -11.36 -0.95 -0.82
C ILE A 167 -10.50 -1.22 -2.05
N TRP A 168 -11.00 -2.08 -2.93
CA TRP A 168 -10.32 -2.49 -4.16
C TRP A 168 -10.78 -1.69 -5.38
N SER A 169 -9.87 -1.48 -6.34
CA SER A 169 -10.26 -1.11 -7.70
C SER A 169 -11.05 -2.24 -8.36
N ALA A 170 -11.67 -1.95 -9.51
CA ALA A 170 -12.12 -3.02 -10.40
C ALA A 170 -10.93 -3.93 -10.79
N GLU A 171 -11.22 -5.22 -11.00
CA GLU A 171 -10.26 -6.15 -11.60
C GLU A 171 -9.92 -5.72 -13.03
N VAL A 172 -8.64 -5.78 -13.36
CA VAL A 172 -8.14 -5.48 -14.70
C VAL A 172 -7.32 -6.65 -15.23
N ASN A 173 -7.71 -7.11 -16.41
CA ASN A 173 -7.04 -8.18 -17.14
C ASN A 173 -5.97 -7.60 -18.06
N VAL A 174 -4.88 -7.12 -17.45
CA VAL A 174 -3.78 -6.47 -18.17
C VAL A 174 -2.83 -7.51 -18.78
N LEU A 175 -3.02 -7.90 -20.04
CA LEU A 175 -2.11 -8.80 -20.74
C LEU A 175 -1.20 -8.06 -21.72
N ASP A 176 0.11 -8.34 -21.64
CA ASP A 176 1.15 -7.92 -22.59
C ASP A 176 1.21 -6.41 -22.89
N ARG A 177 0.76 -5.58 -21.94
CA ARG A 177 0.80 -4.12 -22.03
C ARG A 177 0.83 -3.49 -20.65
N TRP A 178 1.27 -2.24 -20.58
CA TRP A 178 1.17 -1.46 -19.35
C TRP A 178 -0.17 -0.75 -19.25
N GLN A 179 -0.83 -0.87 -18.10
CA GLN A 179 -2.06 -0.14 -17.78
C GLN A 179 -2.01 0.40 -16.36
N GLN A 180 -2.54 1.60 -16.14
CA GLN A 180 -2.63 2.17 -14.81
C GLN A 180 -3.91 1.69 -14.12
N LEU A 181 -3.78 1.23 -12.89
CA LEU A 181 -4.88 0.92 -11.98
C LEU A 181 -4.96 2.02 -10.92
N SER A 182 -6.16 2.31 -10.43
CA SER A 182 -6.36 3.31 -9.38
C SER A 182 -7.57 3.00 -8.52
N VAL A 183 -7.50 3.39 -7.26
CA VAL A 183 -8.62 3.37 -6.30
C VAL A 183 -8.55 4.62 -5.42
N GLU A 184 -9.70 5.05 -4.93
CA GLU A 184 -9.80 6.11 -3.92
C GLU A 184 -10.50 5.57 -2.68
N ALA A 185 -10.04 6.02 -1.52
CA ALA A 185 -10.63 5.68 -0.23
C ALA A 185 -10.34 6.80 0.77
N THR A 186 -11.05 6.79 1.89
CA THR A 186 -10.81 7.71 3.00
C THR A 186 -10.14 6.95 4.13
N ALA A 187 -9.04 7.48 4.66
CA ALA A 187 -8.35 6.89 5.80
C ALA A 187 -9.28 6.80 7.00
N GLY A 188 -9.22 5.65 7.67
CA GLY A 188 -10.01 5.31 8.84
C GLY A 188 -9.51 5.99 10.11
N ALA A 189 -10.01 5.52 11.25
CA ALA A 189 -9.68 6.12 12.55
C ALA A 189 -8.21 5.90 12.93
N SER A 190 -7.58 4.83 12.44
CA SER A 190 -6.18 4.53 12.72
C SER A 190 -5.18 5.50 12.05
N GLY A 191 -5.59 6.21 10.99
CA GLY A 191 -4.71 7.11 10.25
C GLY A 191 -3.53 6.39 9.56
N LYS A 192 -3.78 5.17 9.07
CA LYS A 192 -2.81 4.27 8.43
C LYS A 192 -3.19 3.90 7.01
#